data_AF-A0A8C2UHU9-F1
#
_entry.id   AF-A0A8C2UHU9-F1
#
_cell.length_a   1.000
_cell.length_b   1.000
_cell.length_c   1.000
_cell.angle_alpha   90.00
_cell.angle_beta   90.00
_cell.angle_gamma   90.00
#
_symmetry.space_group_name_H-M   'P 1'
#
loop_
_entity.id
_entity.type
_entity.pdbx_description
1 polymer ?
#
loop_
_entity_poly.entity_id
_entity_poly.type
_entity_poly.pdbx_seq_one_letter_code
_entity_poly.pdbx_strand_id
1 'polypeptide(L)'
;MSLFKARDWWSTLLGEKEEFDQGCLCLADVDNSRSGQDKIIVGSFMGYLRIFNPRPVKTGDGAQAEDLLLEVHLRDPILQVEVGKFVSGTEMLHLAVLHSRQLCVYFVSGTLGNVEHGNQYQMKLMYKHHLQRTACNMTYGPFGGVKGNHEHATSSDKYRGFSGVEVEDYVVSVTGK
;
A
#
# COMPACT_ATOMS: atom_id res chain seq x y z
N MET A 1 -3.19 -36.49 4.63
CA MET A 1 -3.78 -35.64 5.68
C MET A 1 -2.69 -34.69 6.18
N SER A 2 -2.95 -33.38 6.25
CA SER A 2 -1.95 -32.43 6.79
C SER A 2 -1.82 -32.62 8.30
N LEU A 3 -0.57 -32.77 8.78
CA LEU A 3 -0.24 -32.93 10.19
C LEU A 3 -0.48 -31.62 10.99
N PHE A 4 -0.45 -30.48 10.30
CA PHE A 4 -0.69 -29.16 10.86
C PHE A 4 -1.81 -28.47 10.08
N LYS A 5 -2.74 -27.84 10.80
CA LYS A 5 -3.80 -27.00 10.22
C LYS A 5 -3.56 -25.57 10.64
N ALA A 6 -3.72 -24.63 9.70
CA ALA A 6 -3.80 -23.22 10.05
C ALA A 6 -5.01 -23.01 10.98
N ARG A 7 -4.84 -22.19 12.01
CA ARG A 7 -5.92 -21.78 12.90
C ARG A 7 -6.43 -20.44 12.41
N ASP A 8 -7.51 -20.47 11.65
CA ASP A 8 -8.14 -19.28 11.12
C ASP A 8 -8.88 -18.56 12.25
N TRP A 9 -8.57 -17.27 12.44
CA TRP A 9 -9.24 -16.39 13.41
C TRP A 9 -9.92 -15.19 12.74
N TRP A 10 -9.57 -14.93 11.48
CA TRP A 10 -10.20 -13.95 10.60
C TRP A 10 -9.93 -14.33 9.14
N SER A 11 -10.93 -14.13 8.28
CA SER A 11 -10.82 -14.34 6.83
C SER A 11 -11.94 -13.58 6.14
N THR A 12 -11.69 -13.11 4.92
CA THR A 12 -12.73 -12.48 4.08
C THR A 12 -12.50 -12.83 2.61
N LEU A 13 -13.55 -12.72 1.80
CA LEU A 13 -13.50 -12.83 0.35
C LEU A 13 -13.63 -11.42 -0.25
N LEU A 14 -12.73 -11.07 -1.16
CA LEU A 14 -12.65 -9.72 -1.72
C LEU A 14 -13.32 -9.67 -3.10
N GLY A 15 -14.46 -8.99 -3.16
CA GLY A 15 -15.21 -8.73 -4.40
C GLY A 15 -15.70 -9.98 -5.13
N GLU A 16 -16.19 -9.77 -6.35
CA GLU A 16 -16.64 -10.83 -7.25
C GLU A 16 -15.68 -10.93 -8.45
N LYS A 17 -14.98 -12.06 -8.57
CA LYS A 17 -14.02 -12.32 -9.67
C LYS A 17 -12.92 -11.26 -9.78
N GLU A 18 -12.52 -10.68 -8.65
CA GLU A 18 -11.33 -9.82 -8.60
C GLU A 18 -10.05 -10.66 -8.72
N GLU A 19 -9.03 -10.09 -9.34
CA GLU A 19 -7.73 -10.70 -9.55
C GLU A 19 -6.66 -9.95 -8.76
N PHE A 20 -5.71 -10.71 -8.21
CA PHE A 20 -4.62 -10.23 -7.35
C PHE A 20 -3.33 -10.98 -7.70
N ASP A 21 -2.18 -10.37 -7.40
CA ASP A 21 -0.86 -10.97 -7.55
C ASP A 21 0.03 -10.63 -6.34
N GLN A 22 1.29 -11.05 -6.34
CA GLN A 22 2.23 -10.94 -5.21
C GLN A 22 2.42 -9.50 -4.66
N GLY A 23 2.24 -8.46 -5.49
CA GLY A 23 2.39 -7.06 -5.07
C GLY A 23 1.13 -6.45 -4.44
N CYS A 24 0.01 -7.18 -4.46
CA CYS A 24 -1.30 -6.67 -4.11
C CYS A 24 -1.58 -6.63 -2.60
N LEU A 25 -0.69 -7.17 -1.75
CA LEU A 25 -0.88 -7.28 -0.30
C LEU A 25 0.27 -6.59 0.42
N CYS A 26 -0.03 -5.66 1.32
CA CYS A 26 0.94 -5.00 2.20
C CYS A 26 0.41 -4.99 3.65
N LEU A 27 1.32 -5.15 4.61
CA LEU A 27 1.04 -5.05 6.04
C LEU A 27 1.87 -3.91 6.62
N ALA A 28 1.21 -2.89 7.15
CA ALA A 28 1.89 -1.75 7.80
C ALA A 28 0.91 -0.90 8.61
N ASP A 29 1.43 -0.11 9.55
CA ASP A 29 0.71 0.97 10.25
C ASP A 29 0.48 2.19 9.33
N VAL A 30 -0.28 1.99 8.25
CA VAL A 30 -0.51 2.97 7.18
C VAL A 30 -1.24 4.23 7.65
N ASP A 31 -2.03 4.13 8.73
CA ASP A 31 -2.74 5.25 9.35
C ASP A 31 -1.93 5.97 10.43
N ASN A 32 -0.65 5.59 10.63
CA ASN A 32 0.26 6.16 11.62
C ASN A 32 -0.37 6.19 13.02
N SER A 33 -1.02 5.08 13.39
CA SER A 33 -1.79 4.99 14.61
C SER A 33 -0.88 4.97 15.84
N ARG A 34 -1.35 5.55 16.96
CA ARG A 34 -0.57 5.54 18.21
C ARG A 34 -0.32 4.14 18.76
N SER A 35 -1.13 3.16 18.37
CA SER A 35 -0.95 1.76 18.78
C SER A 35 0.15 1.05 17.97
N GLY A 36 0.58 1.59 16.83
CA GLY A 36 1.57 0.97 15.95
C GLY A 36 1.12 -0.37 15.38
N GLN A 37 -0.19 -0.64 15.33
CA GLN A 37 -0.71 -1.91 14.83
C GLN A 37 -0.70 -1.92 13.31
N ASP A 38 -0.24 -3.01 12.70
CA ASP A 38 -0.30 -3.15 11.25
C ASP A 38 -1.74 -3.36 10.76
N LYS A 39 -2.06 -2.73 9.63
CA LYS A 39 -3.32 -2.90 8.93
C LYS A 39 -3.07 -3.72 7.68
N ILE A 40 -4.10 -4.42 7.20
CA ILE A 40 -4.02 -5.18 5.95
C ILE A 40 -4.42 -4.28 4.80
N ILE A 41 -3.51 -3.99 3.88
CA ILE A 41 -3.77 -3.22 2.67
C ILE A 41 -3.81 -4.17 1.49
N VAL A 42 -4.90 -4.13 0.71
CA VAL A 42 -5.06 -4.95 -0.49
C VAL A 42 -5.45 -4.09 -1.67
N GLY A 43 -4.70 -4.21 -2.77
CA GLY A 43 -4.99 -3.58 -4.06
C GLY A 43 -5.35 -4.62 -5.12
N SER A 44 -6.43 -4.40 -5.86
CA SER A 44 -6.95 -5.31 -6.89
C SER A 44 -6.58 -4.85 -8.30
N PHE A 45 -6.46 -5.80 -9.24
CA PHE A 45 -6.36 -5.48 -10.67
C PHE A 45 -7.62 -4.80 -11.22
N MET A 46 -8.76 -4.90 -10.52
CA MET A 46 -9.97 -4.16 -10.86
C MET A 46 -9.96 -2.71 -10.33
N GLY A 47 -8.88 -2.30 -9.65
CA GLY A 47 -8.69 -0.93 -9.16
C GLY A 47 -9.30 -0.65 -7.79
N TYR A 48 -9.81 -1.66 -7.09
CA TYR A 48 -10.25 -1.54 -5.70
C TYR A 48 -9.05 -1.57 -4.74
N LEU A 49 -8.97 -0.56 -3.89
CA LEU A 49 -8.05 -0.50 -2.76
C LEU A 49 -8.85 -0.66 -1.47
N ARG A 50 -8.46 -1.61 -0.63
CA ARG A 50 -9.10 -1.91 0.65
C ARG A 50 -8.09 -1.92 1.79
N ILE A 51 -8.47 -1.36 2.93
CA ILE A 51 -7.68 -1.38 4.16
C ILE A 51 -8.51 -2.02 5.26
N PHE A 52 -7.96 -3.05 5.91
CA PHE A 52 -8.61 -3.77 6.99
C PHE A 52 -7.84 -3.64 8.30
N ASN A 53 -8.57 -3.64 9.42
CA ASN A 53 -8.05 -3.86 10.76
C ASN A 53 -8.82 -5.01 11.41
N PRO A 54 -8.42 -6.27 11.14
CA PRO A 54 -9.09 -7.43 11.67
C PRO A 54 -9.11 -7.41 13.20
N ARG A 55 -10.29 -7.52 13.80
CA ARG A 55 -10.43 -7.73 15.24
C ARG A 55 -10.75 -9.19 15.52
N PRO A 56 -10.27 -9.76 16.64
CA PRO A 56 -10.60 -11.12 17.01
C PRO A 56 -12.12 -11.26 17.08
N VAL A 57 -12.66 -12.08 16.19
CA VAL A 57 -14.08 -12.38 16.13
C VAL A 57 -14.48 -13.03 17.46
N LYS A 58 -15.52 -12.52 18.11
CA LYS A 58 -16.17 -13.25 19.20
C LYS A 58 -16.82 -14.49 18.57
N THR A 59 -16.40 -15.67 19.02
CA THR A 59 -16.79 -17.00 18.54
C THR A 59 -18.19 -17.05 17.91
N GLY A 60 -18.28 -17.23 16.58
CA GLY A 60 -19.53 -17.54 15.89
C GLY A 60 -19.91 -16.61 14.74
N ASP A 61 -19.39 -15.39 14.69
CA ASP A 61 -19.71 -14.44 13.61
C ASP A 61 -18.65 -14.43 12.48
N GLY A 62 -19.03 -14.10 11.25
CA GLY A 62 -18.06 -13.91 10.17
C GLY A 62 -17.21 -12.64 10.36
N ALA A 63 -16.34 -12.33 9.38
CA ALA A 63 -15.68 -11.03 9.31
C ALA A 63 -16.71 -9.90 9.42
N GLN A 64 -16.45 -8.95 10.30
CA GLN A 64 -17.41 -7.90 10.62
C GLN A 64 -17.23 -6.71 9.66
N ALA A 65 -18.32 -5.99 9.36
CA ALA A 65 -18.25 -4.83 8.46
C ALA A 65 -17.28 -3.76 8.97
N GLU A 66 -17.10 -3.66 10.28
CA GLU A 66 -16.20 -2.67 10.90
C GLU A 66 -14.73 -3.10 10.87
N ASP A 67 -14.40 -4.30 10.35
CA ASP A 67 -13.02 -4.69 10.06
C ASP A 67 -12.51 -4.03 8.77
N LEU A 68 -13.39 -3.63 7.85
CA LEU A 68 -13.06 -2.83 6.67
C LEU A 68 -13.02 -1.35 7.05
N LEU A 69 -11.83 -0.77 7.06
CA LEU A 69 -11.62 0.63 7.41
C LEU A 69 -11.90 1.58 6.25
N LEU A 70 -11.46 1.20 5.06
CA LEU A 70 -11.55 2.01 3.85
C LEU A 70 -11.71 1.10 2.63
N GLU A 71 -12.62 1.46 1.73
CA GLU A 71 -12.70 0.92 0.37
C GLU A 71 -12.83 2.07 -0.63
N VAL A 72 -11.93 2.11 -1.62
CA VAL A 72 -11.93 3.13 -2.68
C VAL A 72 -11.67 2.46 -4.02
N HIS A 73 -12.46 2.81 -5.04
CA HIS A 73 -12.22 2.41 -6.41
C HIS A 73 -11.41 3.48 -7.17
N LEU A 74 -10.14 3.18 -7.44
CA LEU A 74 -9.19 4.06 -8.11
C LEU A 74 -9.30 4.06 -9.65
N ARG A 75 -10.19 3.23 -10.21
CA ARG A 75 -10.50 3.07 -11.66
C ARG A 75 -9.40 2.48 -12.54
N ASP A 76 -8.15 2.48 -12.08
CA ASP A 76 -7.00 1.87 -12.76
C ASP A 76 -6.52 0.62 -12.01
N PRO A 77 -6.07 -0.44 -12.71
CA PRO A 77 -5.50 -1.63 -12.08
C PRO A 77 -4.36 -1.29 -11.11
N ILE A 78 -4.36 -1.93 -9.94
CA ILE A 78 -3.31 -1.78 -8.92
C ILE A 78 -2.33 -2.93 -9.06
N LEU A 79 -1.11 -2.63 -9.53
CA LEU A 79 -0.05 -3.62 -9.72
C LEU A 79 0.66 -3.96 -8.40
N GLN A 80 0.89 -2.93 -7.58
CA GLN A 80 1.59 -3.09 -6.31
C GLN A 80 1.18 -2.01 -5.31
N VAL A 81 1.10 -2.37 -4.03
CA VAL A 81 0.92 -1.46 -2.91
C VAL A 81 2.10 -1.56 -1.95
N GLU A 82 2.62 -0.42 -1.50
CA GLU A 82 3.71 -0.36 -0.51
C GLU A 82 3.47 0.76 0.48
N VAL A 83 3.99 0.61 1.70
CA VAL A 83 3.89 1.63 2.74
C VAL A 83 5.28 2.03 3.21
N GLY A 84 5.57 3.34 3.18
CA GLY A 84 6.91 3.85 3.47
C GLY A 84 6.95 5.36 3.66
N LYS A 85 8.15 5.88 3.95
CA LYS A 85 8.40 7.32 4.08
C LYS A 85 8.61 7.92 2.69
N PHE A 86 7.51 8.21 2.00
CA PHE A 86 7.53 8.70 0.61
C PHE A 86 7.40 10.23 0.48
N VAL A 87 7.28 10.96 1.60
CA VAL A 87 7.14 12.41 1.57
C VAL A 87 8.27 13.04 2.37
N SER A 88 9.06 13.89 1.72
CA SER A 88 10.18 14.57 2.34
C SER A 88 9.70 15.55 3.43
N GLY A 89 10.51 15.72 4.47
CA GLY A 89 10.20 16.61 5.60
C GLY A 89 9.23 16.02 6.64
N THR A 90 8.84 14.75 6.50
CA THR A 90 8.05 14.03 7.50
C THR A 90 8.56 12.60 7.68
N GLU A 91 8.41 12.08 8.89
CA GLU A 91 8.68 10.68 9.19
C GLU A 91 7.43 9.79 9.11
N MET A 92 6.29 10.36 8.76
CA MET A 92 5.04 9.61 8.63
C MET A 92 5.10 8.63 7.45
N LEU A 93 4.45 7.49 7.65
CA LEU A 93 4.22 6.50 6.62
C LEU A 93 3.12 6.96 5.67
N HIS A 94 3.32 6.67 4.39
CA HIS A 94 2.43 6.98 3.29
C HIS A 94 2.22 5.72 2.46
N LEU A 95 1.06 5.64 1.80
CA LEU A 95 0.71 4.53 0.91
C LEU A 95 1.09 4.88 -0.52
N ALA A 96 1.99 4.11 -1.11
CA ALA A 96 2.27 4.14 -2.54
C ALA A 96 1.42 3.10 -3.27
N VAL A 97 0.74 3.52 -4.33
CA VAL A 97 -0.07 2.68 -5.21
C VAL A 97 0.49 2.77 -6.62
N LEU A 98 1.05 1.66 -7.09
CA LEU A 98 1.58 1.54 -8.45
C LEU A 98 0.47 1.05 -9.39
N HIS A 99 0.24 1.83 -10.44
CA HIS A 99 -0.56 1.43 -11.59
C HIS A 99 0.33 1.25 -12.82
N SER A 100 -0.24 0.77 -13.92
CA SER A 100 0.49 0.53 -15.17
C SER A 100 1.24 1.76 -15.70
N ARG A 101 0.69 2.97 -15.53
CA ARG A 101 1.25 4.21 -16.11
C ARG A 101 1.43 5.36 -15.13
N GLN A 102 1.27 5.10 -13.85
CA GLN A 102 1.38 6.14 -12.84
C GLN A 102 1.69 5.52 -11.47
N LEU A 103 2.38 6.29 -10.64
CA LEU A 103 2.55 6.02 -9.22
C LEU A 103 1.84 7.12 -8.45
N CYS A 104 0.96 6.73 -7.53
CA CYS A 104 0.21 7.65 -6.69
C CYS A 104 0.61 7.45 -5.23
N VAL A 105 0.95 8.52 -4.52
CA VAL A 105 1.27 8.48 -3.10
C VAL A 105 0.16 9.15 -2.31
N TYR A 106 -0.36 8.44 -1.33
CA TYR A 106 -1.49 8.84 -0.50
C TYR A 106 -1.10 8.92 0.97
N PHE A 107 -1.68 9.87 1.68
CA PHE A 107 -1.71 9.90 3.12
C PHE A 107 -3.04 9.31 3.60
N VAL A 108 -2.97 8.29 4.46
CA VAL A 108 -4.14 7.65 5.07
C VAL A 108 -4.24 8.13 6.51
N SER A 109 -5.44 8.54 6.92
CA SER A 109 -5.69 8.91 8.31
C SER A 109 -7.06 8.41 8.75
N GLY A 110 -7.11 7.86 9.96
CA GLY A 110 -8.35 7.53 10.66
C GLY A 110 -8.70 8.63 11.64
N THR A 111 -9.92 9.17 11.55
CA THR A 111 -10.50 10.03 12.59
C THR A 111 -11.48 9.22 13.42
N LEU A 112 -11.24 9.16 14.74
CA LEU A 112 -12.17 8.56 15.69
C LEU A 112 -13.45 9.43 15.72
N GLY A 113 -14.55 8.90 15.20
CA GLY A 113 -15.84 9.56 15.25
C GLY A 113 -16.37 9.59 16.68
N ASN A 114 -16.91 10.73 17.11
CA ASN A 114 -17.39 10.92 18.48
C ASN A 114 -18.90 10.60 18.66
N VAL A 115 -19.63 10.25 17.60
CA VAL A 115 -21.08 10.00 17.63
C VAL A 115 -21.48 9.01 16.53
N GLU A 116 -22.21 7.95 16.90
CA GLU A 116 -23.12 7.03 16.17
C GLU A 116 -22.83 6.53 14.72
N HIS A 117 -21.83 7.05 14.02
CA HIS A 117 -21.47 6.71 12.63
C HIS A 117 -19.98 6.36 12.48
N GLY A 118 -19.48 5.44 13.32
CA GLY A 118 -18.22 4.73 13.10
C GLY A 118 -16.93 5.57 13.02
N ASN A 119 -15.80 4.88 12.83
CA ASN A 119 -14.52 5.53 12.53
C ASN A 119 -14.51 5.97 11.07
N GLN A 120 -14.13 7.23 10.80
CA GLN A 120 -14.03 7.72 9.42
C GLN A 120 -12.57 7.67 8.97
N TYR A 121 -12.29 6.84 7.97
CA TYR A 121 -11.00 6.83 7.30
C TYR A 121 -11.05 7.69 6.03
N GLN A 122 -9.99 8.46 5.83
CA GLN A 122 -9.81 9.28 4.64
C GLN A 122 -8.45 8.98 4.01
N MET A 123 -8.44 9.04 2.68
CA MET A 123 -7.24 8.89 1.87
C MET A 123 -7.06 10.16 1.04
N LYS A 124 -5.92 10.84 1.23
CA LYS A 124 -5.59 12.08 0.53
C LYS A 124 -4.41 11.85 -0.41
N LEU A 125 -4.57 12.21 -1.68
CA LEU A 125 -3.47 12.19 -2.65
C LEU A 125 -2.44 13.27 -2.27
N MET A 126 -1.20 12.86 -2.07
CA MET A 126 -0.08 13.77 -1.78
C MET A 126 0.55 14.25 -3.08
N TYR A 127 0.93 13.29 -3.93
CA TYR A 127 1.43 13.56 -5.27
C TYR A 127 1.25 12.34 -6.17
N LYS A 128 1.42 12.56 -7.47
CA LYS A 128 1.29 11.54 -8.51
C LYS A 128 2.36 11.74 -9.57
N HIS A 129 3.03 10.66 -9.95
CA HIS A 129 3.97 10.63 -11.07
C HIS A 129 3.39 9.87 -12.24
N HIS A 130 3.42 10.47 -13.41
CA HIS A 130 3.07 9.78 -14.66
C HIS A 130 4.32 9.09 -15.22
N LEU A 131 4.20 7.80 -15.50
CA LEU A 131 5.27 7.00 -16.06
C LEU A 131 5.23 7.08 -17.59
N GLN A 132 6.42 7.25 -18.17
CA GLN A 132 6.59 7.27 -19.63
C GLN A 132 6.49 5.86 -20.24
N ARG A 133 6.64 4.82 -19.42
CA ARG A 133 6.57 3.40 -19.80
C ARG A 133 5.62 2.66 -18.87
N THR A 134 5.19 1.48 -19.31
CA THR A 134 4.37 0.60 -18.50
C THR A 134 5.20 0.00 -17.37
N ALA A 135 4.74 0.19 -16.13
CA ALA A 135 5.36 -0.41 -14.95
C ALA A 135 5.06 -1.91 -14.86
N CYS A 136 5.97 -2.64 -14.24
CA CYS A 136 5.79 -4.04 -13.86
C CYS A 136 5.70 -4.18 -12.34
N ASN A 137 6.67 -3.65 -11.60
CA ASN A 137 6.71 -3.66 -10.13
C ASN A 137 7.56 -2.48 -9.61
N MET A 138 7.61 -2.30 -8.30
CA MET A 138 8.46 -1.30 -7.64
C MET A 138 9.13 -1.86 -6.38
N THR A 139 10.16 -1.17 -5.91
CA THR A 139 10.76 -1.38 -4.60
C THR A 139 11.17 -0.02 -4.03
N TYR A 140 11.31 0.05 -2.71
CA TYR A 140 11.64 1.29 -2.01
C TYR A 140 12.65 1.03 -0.89
N GLY A 141 13.33 2.10 -0.49
CA GLY A 141 14.32 2.05 0.57
C GLY A 141 15.27 3.25 0.51
N PRO A 142 16.14 3.41 1.53
CA PRO A 142 17.12 4.49 1.55
C PRO A 142 18.26 4.19 0.56
N PHE A 143 18.01 4.40 -0.73
CA PHE A 143 19.01 4.24 -1.78
C PHE A 143 20.14 5.24 -1.58
N GLY A 144 21.39 4.81 -1.80
CA GLY A 144 22.55 5.68 -1.63
C GLY A 144 22.97 5.95 -0.17
N GLY A 145 22.30 5.35 0.83
CA GLY A 145 22.72 5.45 2.23
C GLY A 145 22.34 6.76 2.92
N VAL A 146 21.40 7.51 2.36
CA VAL A 146 20.91 8.77 2.92
C VAL A 146 20.02 8.48 4.14
N LYS A 147 20.61 8.43 5.33
CA LYS A 147 19.87 8.52 6.59
C LYS A 147 19.70 10.00 6.93
N GLY A 148 18.53 10.55 6.64
CA GLY A 148 18.06 11.79 7.24
C GLY A 148 19.01 12.97 7.05
N ASN A 149 19.05 13.51 5.84
CA ASN A 149 19.14 14.93 5.55
C ASN A 149 19.15 15.08 4.03
N HIS A 150 18.42 16.08 3.56
CA HIS A 150 18.25 16.41 2.15
C HIS A 150 19.59 16.46 1.40
N GLU A 151 19.48 16.24 0.08
CA GLU A 151 20.36 16.72 -1.00
C GLU A 151 20.95 15.60 -1.88
N HIS A 152 20.36 15.49 -3.08
CA HIS A 152 20.93 14.96 -4.31
C HIS A 152 21.41 13.50 -4.31
N ALA A 153 20.56 12.58 -4.74
CA ALA A 153 21.01 11.33 -5.33
C ALA A 153 21.24 11.51 -6.84
N THR A 154 22.48 11.88 -7.21
CA THR A 154 22.97 11.75 -8.60
C THR A 154 23.17 10.28 -8.94
N SER A 155 22.53 9.85 -10.02
CA SER A 155 22.75 8.61 -10.77
C SER A 155 24.24 8.30 -11.00
N SER A 156 24.64 7.04 -10.78
CA SER A 156 25.40 6.25 -11.77
C SER A 156 25.78 4.85 -11.26
N ASP A 157 25.52 3.84 -12.11
CA ASP A 157 26.40 2.68 -12.32
C ASP A 157 26.53 1.53 -11.30
N LYS A 158 25.46 1.12 -10.59
CA LYS A 158 25.48 -0.21 -9.91
C LYS A 158 24.36 -1.21 -10.18
N TYR A 159 23.33 -0.87 -10.95
CA TYR A 159 22.28 -1.82 -11.31
C TYR A 159 22.09 -1.88 -12.83
N ARG A 160 23.01 -2.59 -13.52
CA ARG A 160 22.85 -3.00 -14.92
C ARG A 160 21.66 -3.97 -15.03
N GLY A 161 20.45 -3.42 -15.21
CA GLY A 161 19.23 -4.21 -15.44
C GLY A 161 17.92 -3.44 -15.31
N PHE A 162 17.91 -2.26 -14.68
CA PHE A 162 16.69 -1.48 -14.47
C PHE A 162 16.67 -0.24 -15.37
N SER A 163 15.66 -0.12 -16.24
CA SER A 163 15.32 1.15 -16.89
C SER A 163 14.37 1.96 -16.00
N GLY A 164 14.78 2.28 -14.77
CA GLY A 164 13.91 2.91 -13.77
C GLY A 164 13.86 4.43 -13.87
N VAL A 165 12.71 5.01 -13.54
CA VAL A 165 12.63 6.43 -13.14
C VAL A 165 13.02 6.45 -11.67
N GLU A 166 14.19 7.00 -11.35
CA GLU A 166 14.58 7.27 -9.97
C GLU A 166 13.85 8.55 -9.52
N VAL A 167 12.99 8.39 -8.53
CA VAL A 167 12.56 9.49 -7.66
C VAL A 167 13.07 9.09 -6.28
N GLU A 168 13.60 10.04 -5.51
CA GLU A 168 14.54 9.86 -4.39
C GLU A 168 14.27 8.69 -3.41
N ASP A 169 13.02 8.19 -3.31
CA ASP A 169 12.60 7.16 -2.37
C ASP A 169 12.16 5.81 -2.97
N TYR A 170 12.07 5.66 -4.30
CA TYR A 170 11.60 4.41 -4.95
C TYR A 170 12.22 4.13 -6.32
N VAL A 171 12.34 2.84 -6.64
CA VAL A 171 12.75 2.34 -7.96
C VAL A 171 11.59 1.58 -8.58
N VAL A 172 11.13 2.04 -9.74
CA VAL A 172 10.08 1.37 -10.52
C VAL A 172 10.71 0.55 -11.64
N SER A 173 10.44 -0.75 -11.68
CA SER A 173 10.73 -1.59 -12.82
C SER A 173 9.68 -1.36 -13.90
N VAL A 174 10.14 -1.08 -15.12
CA VAL A 174 9.27 -0.89 -16.28
C VAL A 174 9.63 -1.93 -17.34
N THR A 175 8.65 -2.32 -18.15
CA THR A 175 8.91 -3.27 -19.24
C THR A 175 9.91 -2.70 -20.25
N GLY A 176 10.82 -3.56 -20.71
CA GLY A 176 11.76 -3.26 -21.79
C GLY A 176 11.03 -3.05 -23.12
N LYS A 177 11.68 -2.34 -24.04
CA LYS A 177 11.23 -2.26 -25.44
C LYS A 177 11.38 -3.61 -26.14
#